data_AF-A0A0C3B849-F1
#
_entry.id   AF-A0A0C3B849-F1
#
_cell.length_a   1.000
_cell.length_b   1.000
_cell.length_c   1.000
_cell.angle_alpha   90.00
_cell.angle_beta   90.00
_cell.angle_gamma   90.00
#
_symmetry.space_group_name_H-M   'P 1'
#
loop_
_entity.id
_entity.type
_entity.pdbx_description
1 polymer ?
#
loop_
_entity_poly.entity_id
_entity_poly.type
_entity_poly.pdbx_seq_one_letter_code
_entity_poly.pdbx_strand_id
1 'polypeptide(L)'
;MSEETLHKQKFQVDQWPTSKVTLYPTRASIVRQIEGVKLKSGLNEITISDLTSLADPDSVRVAGTTDNHPARINDLTIDLVPNKYSSLSDVSDSDSESDDDEDEEPTSLKAAKEALDKITTKIKEVDEHRSSAQKELSFVEKYASTVASSTSSTTIPDPKTMKDTLDLYNKQRAALFDAITAFDRDLVELAKERVKKAKVLDKEKQAFGKAIRAKVEARKKKKADKDERKREKNEKKPEKSSTVHRVRITIELPLSDLTAQASNTETAEVFQDATLTLTYTTTSASWTPHYDLRLDTTNPSLSSLTYRAHFTNRTYETWSQAAITLSTSQASFGGLKEKIPQMEGWRVTLAKKWNTISIANGENGLYSLAELNAKKEAEQKEYGIDVVARHSWEVDQVDHLHQQSRHHLRAQRDFEHPPLLVGK
;
A
#
# COMPACT_ATOMS: atom_id res chain seq x y z
N MET A 1 -22.08 -62.69 14.80
CA MET A 1 -21.43 -61.41 15.11
C MET A 1 -20.69 -60.98 13.85
N SER A 2 -21.39 -60.38 12.89
CA SER A 2 -20.79 -59.89 11.66
C SER A 2 -20.00 -58.64 11.99
N GLU A 3 -18.69 -58.68 11.81
CA GLU A 3 -17.84 -57.50 11.85
C GLU A 3 -18.35 -56.51 10.80
N GLU A 4 -18.97 -55.42 11.22
CA GLU A 4 -19.30 -54.30 10.32
C GLU A 4 -17.99 -53.67 9.85
N THR A 5 -17.48 -54.15 8.73
CA THR A 5 -16.27 -53.61 8.09
C THR A 5 -16.59 -52.21 7.56
N LEU A 6 -16.11 -51.18 8.26
CA LEU A 6 -16.24 -49.78 7.86
C LEU A 6 -15.19 -49.43 6.80
N HIS A 7 -15.63 -49.20 5.57
CA HIS A 7 -14.76 -48.90 4.44
C HIS A 7 -14.56 -47.40 4.26
N LYS A 8 -13.33 -46.91 4.41
CA LYS A 8 -13.04 -45.47 4.38
C LYS A 8 -12.44 -45.02 3.05
N GLN A 9 -12.98 -43.94 2.48
CA GLN A 9 -12.43 -43.28 1.30
C GLN A 9 -12.29 -41.78 1.55
N LYS A 10 -11.24 -41.18 0.99
CA LYS A 10 -10.93 -39.75 1.16
C LYS A 10 -10.77 -39.10 -0.21
N PHE A 11 -11.45 -37.97 -0.38
CA PHE A 11 -11.40 -37.15 -1.59
C PHE A 11 -11.03 -35.72 -1.23
N GLN A 12 -10.24 -35.08 -2.09
CA GLN A 12 -9.96 -33.65 -2.00
C GLN A 12 -10.78 -32.88 -3.02
N VAL A 13 -11.33 -31.75 -2.59
CA VAL A 13 -12.16 -30.88 -3.44
C VAL A 13 -11.40 -30.36 -4.66
N ASP A 14 -10.08 -30.14 -4.57
CA ASP A 14 -9.24 -29.67 -5.69
C ASP A 14 -9.10 -30.68 -6.84
N GLN A 15 -9.30 -31.98 -6.56
CA GLN A 15 -9.19 -33.04 -7.58
C GLN A 15 -10.40 -33.06 -8.53
N TRP A 16 -11.51 -32.41 -8.14
CA TRP A 16 -12.79 -32.47 -8.84
C TRP A 16 -13.26 -31.05 -9.18
N PRO A 17 -13.16 -30.62 -10.45
CA PRO A 17 -13.53 -29.28 -10.84
C PRO A 17 -15.03 -29.04 -10.65
N THR A 18 -15.39 -27.79 -10.43
CA THR A 18 -16.80 -27.40 -10.29
C THR A 18 -17.56 -27.67 -11.58
N SER A 19 -18.64 -28.45 -11.52
CA SER A 19 -19.42 -28.84 -12.70
C SER A 19 -20.43 -27.75 -13.10
N LYS A 20 -21.13 -27.16 -12.13
CA LYS A 20 -22.13 -26.11 -12.37
C LYS A 20 -22.12 -25.06 -11.27
N VAL A 21 -22.22 -23.79 -11.66
CA VAL A 21 -22.40 -22.66 -10.73
C VAL A 21 -23.61 -21.86 -11.17
N THR A 22 -24.55 -21.67 -10.25
CA THR A 22 -25.69 -20.78 -10.46
C THR A 22 -25.50 -19.55 -9.57
N LEU A 23 -25.25 -18.40 -10.18
CA LEU A 23 -25.08 -17.13 -9.50
C LEU A 23 -26.44 -16.47 -9.32
N TYR A 24 -26.71 -16.01 -8.10
CA TYR A 24 -27.86 -15.19 -7.74
C TYR A 24 -27.38 -13.80 -7.27
N PRO A 25 -28.29 -12.83 -7.06
CA PRO A 25 -27.90 -11.50 -6.62
C PRO A 25 -27.18 -11.45 -5.28
N THR A 26 -27.44 -12.40 -4.38
CA THR A 26 -26.91 -12.42 -3.00
C THR A 26 -26.08 -13.65 -2.65
N ARG A 27 -26.10 -14.69 -3.49
CA ARG A 27 -25.45 -15.97 -3.21
C ARG A 27 -25.14 -16.73 -4.50
N ALA A 28 -24.38 -17.81 -4.39
CA ALA A 28 -24.16 -18.77 -5.46
C ALA A 28 -24.54 -20.17 -4.99
N SER A 29 -25.12 -20.98 -5.88
CA SER A 29 -25.27 -22.42 -5.70
C SER A 29 -24.23 -23.13 -6.56
N ILE A 30 -23.48 -24.03 -5.94
CA ILE A 30 -22.33 -24.71 -6.52
C ILE A 30 -22.61 -26.20 -6.50
N VAL A 31 -22.40 -26.85 -7.65
CA VAL A 31 -22.59 -28.29 -7.81
C VAL A 31 -21.29 -28.90 -8.31
N ARG A 32 -20.85 -29.96 -7.63
CA ARG A 32 -19.67 -30.76 -7.96
C ARG A 32 -20.08 -32.21 -8.14
N GLN A 33 -19.59 -32.82 -9.21
CA GLN A 33 -19.71 -34.26 -9.45
C GLN A 33 -18.40 -34.94 -9.07
N ILE A 34 -18.51 -36.00 -8.27
CA ILE A 34 -17.41 -36.82 -7.79
C ILE A 34 -17.65 -38.20 -8.38
N GLU A 35 -16.83 -38.57 -9.35
CA GLU A 35 -16.91 -39.87 -10.03
C GLU A 35 -15.95 -40.87 -9.39
N GLY A 36 -16.10 -42.16 -9.71
CA GLY A 36 -15.15 -43.20 -9.26
C GLY A 36 -15.17 -43.48 -7.76
N VAL A 37 -16.30 -43.24 -7.08
CA VAL A 37 -16.49 -43.64 -5.69
C VAL A 37 -16.75 -45.15 -5.66
N LYS A 38 -15.87 -45.91 -5.00
CA LYS A 38 -15.95 -47.38 -4.99
C LYS A 38 -16.62 -47.89 -3.73
N LEU A 39 -17.90 -48.21 -3.80
CA LEU A 39 -18.66 -48.71 -2.65
C LEU A 39 -18.46 -50.21 -2.48
N LYS A 40 -18.17 -50.65 -1.26
CA LYS A 40 -18.21 -52.08 -0.88
C LYS A 40 -19.51 -52.41 -0.18
N SER A 41 -19.88 -53.68 -0.11
CA SER A 41 -20.99 -54.15 0.73
C SER A 41 -20.79 -53.73 2.19
N GLY A 42 -21.87 -53.27 2.84
CA GLY A 42 -21.83 -52.79 4.22
C GLY A 42 -21.63 -51.27 4.32
N LEU A 43 -21.01 -50.82 5.41
CA LEU A 43 -20.89 -49.40 5.75
C LEU A 43 -19.64 -48.77 5.11
N ASN A 44 -19.82 -47.65 4.42
CA ASN A 44 -18.76 -46.90 3.77
C ASN A 44 -18.75 -45.46 4.33
N GLU A 45 -17.57 -44.96 4.71
CA GLU A 45 -17.35 -43.58 5.16
C GLU A 45 -16.55 -42.84 4.10
N ILE A 46 -17.14 -41.80 3.52
CA ILE A 46 -16.53 -40.95 2.50
C ILE A 46 -16.23 -39.60 3.12
N THR A 47 -14.96 -39.21 3.12
CA THR A 47 -14.53 -37.90 3.62
C THR A 47 -14.10 -37.00 2.46
N ILE A 48 -14.81 -35.91 2.26
CA ILE A 48 -14.47 -34.84 1.31
C ILE A 48 -13.78 -33.71 2.11
N SER A 49 -12.53 -33.41 1.77
CA SER A 49 -11.70 -32.40 2.45
C SER A 49 -11.51 -31.16 1.57
N ASP A 50 -11.19 -30.04 2.21
CA ASP A 50 -10.84 -28.76 1.56
C ASP A 50 -12.03 -28.04 0.89
N LEU A 51 -13.25 -28.21 1.42
CA LEU A 51 -14.40 -27.39 1.02
C LEU A 51 -14.25 -25.96 1.58
N THR A 52 -14.65 -24.94 0.82
CA THR A 52 -14.52 -23.55 1.26
C THR A 52 -15.22 -23.30 2.60
N SER A 53 -14.56 -22.59 3.52
CA SER A 53 -15.16 -22.15 4.79
C SER A 53 -16.32 -21.16 4.60
N LEU A 54 -16.45 -20.61 3.39
CA LEU A 54 -17.50 -19.66 3.02
C LEU A 54 -18.78 -20.34 2.50
N ALA A 55 -18.80 -21.67 2.45
CA ALA A 55 -19.99 -22.45 2.17
C ALA A 55 -20.90 -22.43 3.39
N ASP A 56 -22.20 -22.27 3.17
CA ASP A 56 -23.22 -22.38 4.20
C ASP A 56 -23.40 -23.87 4.58
N PRO A 57 -23.04 -24.28 5.81
CA PRO A 57 -23.10 -25.68 6.24
C PRO A 57 -24.49 -26.30 6.10
N ASP A 58 -25.55 -25.52 6.37
CA ASP A 58 -26.94 -26.00 6.35
C ASP A 58 -27.45 -26.20 4.91
N SER A 59 -26.72 -25.67 3.92
CA SER A 59 -27.07 -25.78 2.52
C SER A 59 -26.43 -26.97 1.80
N VAL A 60 -25.52 -27.68 2.46
CA VAL A 60 -24.79 -28.81 1.87
C VAL A 60 -25.73 -30.00 1.70
N ARG A 61 -25.78 -30.52 0.48
CA ARG A 61 -26.61 -31.65 0.07
C ARG A 61 -25.76 -32.62 -0.73
N VAL A 62 -25.98 -33.91 -0.52
CA VAL A 62 -25.32 -34.98 -1.27
C VAL A 62 -26.39 -35.84 -1.90
N ALA A 63 -26.31 -36.01 -3.20
CA ALA A 63 -27.05 -37.02 -3.96
C ALA A 63 -26.07 -38.01 -4.57
N GLY A 64 -26.53 -39.21 -4.90
CA GLY A 64 -25.67 -40.21 -5.53
C GLY A 64 -26.45 -41.03 -6.55
N THR A 65 -25.75 -41.46 -7.60
CA THR A 65 -26.21 -42.48 -8.54
C THR A 65 -25.25 -43.65 -8.49
N THR A 66 -25.79 -44.86 -8.50
CA THR A 66 -25.04 -46.12 -8.38
C THR A 66 -25.46 -47.04 -9.52
N ASP A 67 -24.54 -47.84 -10.06
CA ASP A 67 -24.81 -48.53 -11.36
C ASP A 67 -25.81 -49.69 -11.26
N ASN A 68 -25.70 -50.53 -10.22
CA ASN A 68 -26.43 -51.80 -10.12
C ASN A 68 -27.38 -51.87 -8.93
N HIS A 69 -26.90 -51.56 -7.72
CA HIS A 69 -27.68 -51.65 -6.48
C HIS A 69 -27.92 -50.28 -5.83
N PRO A 70 -29.09 -50.09 -5.20
CA PRO A 70 -29.39 -48.87 -4.46
C PRO A 70 -28.53 -48.80 -3.19
N ALA A 71 -27.87 -47.66 -2.98
CA ALA A 71 -27.15 -47.35 -1.76
C ALA A 71 -27.93 -46.29 -0.94
N ARG A 72 -27.87 -46.38 0.39
CA ARG A 72 -28.52 -45.43 1.29
C ARG A 72 -27.49 -44.53 1.96
N ILE A 73 -27.72 -43.22 1.92
CA ILE A 73 -26.96 -42.26 2.73
C ILE A 73 -27.57 -42.26 4.13
N ASN A 74 -26.79 -42.68 5.12
CA ASN A 74 -27.23 -42.78 6.52
C ASN A 74 -26.96 -41.49 7.29
N ASP A 75 -25.81 -40.85 7.05
CA ASP A 75 -25.40 -39.66 7.79
C ASP A 75 -24.55 -38.71 6.93
N LEU A 76 -24.62 -37.42 7.27
CA LEU A 76 -23.86 -36.33 6.68
C LEU A 76 -23.38 -35.40 7.80
N THR A 77 -22.08 -35.36 8.06
CA THR A 77 -21.48 -34.46 9.06
C THR A 77 -20.52 -33.48 8.40
N ILE A 78 -20.50 -32.24 8.89
CA ILE A 78 -19.67 -31.16 8.36
C ILE A 78 -18.89 -30.56 9.52
N ASP A 79 -17.56 -30.67 9.45
CA ASP A 79 -16.66 -30.13 10.47
C ASP A 79 -15.88 -28.94 9.89
N LEU A 80 -15.70 -27.86 10.66
CA LEU A 80 -14.75 -26.81 10.32
C LEU A 80 -13.36 -27.17 10.87
N VAL A 81 -12.36 -27.28 9.99
CA VAL A 81 -11.00 -27.75 10.31
C VAL A 81 -9.97 -26.71 9.86
N PRO A 82 -8.85 -26.52 10.58
CA PRO A 82 -7.76 -25.67 10.11
C PRO A 82 -7.20 -26.12 8.75
N ASN A 83 -6.97 -25.17 7.85
CA ASN A 83 -6.40 -25.43 6.55
C ASN A 83 -4.90 -25.69 6.67
N LYS A 84 -4.48 -26.93 6.39
CA LYS A 84 -3.07 -27.35 6.42
C LYS A 84 -2.18 -26.58 5.45
N TYR A 85 -2.78 -26.04 4.39
CA TYR A 85 -2.06 -25.28 3.36
C TYR A 85 -1.98 -23.78 3.66
N SER A 86 -2.63 -23.29 4.72
CA SER A 86 -2.57 -21.88 5.11
C SER A 86 -1.30 -21.51 5.88
N SER A 87 -0.68 -22.45 6.59
CA SER A 87 0.47 -22.18 7.46
C SER A 87 1.83 -22.42 6.80
N LEU A 88 1.89 -23.23 5.74
CA LEU A 88 3.14 -23.50 5.00
C LEU A 88 3.65 -22.29 4.19
N SER A 89 2.88 -21.21 4.11
CA SER A 89 3.27 -19.96 3.45
C SER A 89 3.94 -18.93 4.36
N ASP A 90 3.94 -19.16 5.68
CA ASP A 90 4.40 -18.24 6.73
C ASP A 90 5.70 -18.67 7.42
N VAL A 91 6.47 -19.57 6.81
CA VAL A 91 7.93 -19.61 7.05
C VAL A 91 8.53 -18.33 6.47
N SER A 92 8.34 -17.26 7.23
CA SER A 92 9.07 -16.03 7.16
C SER A 92 10.55 -16.39 7.29
N ASP A 93 11.30 -16.24 6.20
CA ASP A 93 12.75 -16.05 6.23
C ASP A 93 13.00 -14.81 7.10
N SER A 94 12.99 -15.04 8.41
CA SER A 94 13.46 -14.11 9.42
C SER A 94 14.99 -14.12 9.37
N ASP A 95 15.52 -13.73 8.21
CA ASP A 95 16.92 -13.32 8.07
C ASP A 95 17.04 -11.94 8.72
N SER A 96 17.05 -11.95 10.05
CA SER A 96 17.50 -10.80 10.84
C SER A 96 19.01 -10.71 10.70
N GLU A 97 19.49 -10.26 9.54
CA GLU A 97 20.88 -9.89 9.33
C GLU A 97 21.13 -8.61 10.16
N SER A 98 21.78 -8.76 11.32
CA SER A 98 22.31 -7.64 12.08
C SER A 98 23.49 -7.06 11.30
N ASP A 99 23.23 -5.95 10.63
CA ASP A 99 24.15 -5.27 9.71
C ASP A 99 24.96 -4.19 10.47
N ASP A 100 25.58 -4.57 11.60
CA ASP A 100 26.48 -3.69 12.39
C ASP A 100 27.89 -3.74 11.80
N ASP A 101 28.01 -3.28 10.56
CA ASP A 101 29.31 -2.88 10.02
C ASP A 101 29.53 -1.40 10.38
N GLU A 102 30.24 -1.13 11.47
CA GLU A 102 30.78 0.21 11.70
C GLU A 102 31.75 0.54 10.56
N ASP A 103 31.43 1.55 9.76
CA ASP A 103 32.24 1.97 8.61
C ASP A 103 33.53 2.65 9.10
N GLU A 104 34.53 1.85 9.46
CA GLU A 104 35.84 2.33 9.89
C GLU A 104 36.54 3.16 8.81
N GLU A 105 37.20 4.25 9.23
CA GLU A 105 38.05 5.02 8.33
C GLU A 105 39.19 4.16 7.75
N PRO A 106 39.43 4.21 6.42
CA PRO A 106 40.45 3.38 5.80
C PRO A 106 41.84 3.79 6.28
N THR A 107 42.74 2.81 6.36
CA THR A 107 44.13 2.98 6.81
C THR A 107 44.88 4.03 5.99
N SER A 108 44.56 4.17 4.70
CA SER A 108 45.10 5.22 3.82
C SER A 108 44.73 6.63 4.30
N LEU A 109 43.44 6.86 4.61
CA LEU A 109 42.93 8.15 5.08
C LEU A 109 43.50 8.52 6.45
N LYS A 110 43.66 7.54 7.35
CA LYS A 110 44.37 7.72 8.62
C LYS A 110 45.84 8.12 8.37
N ALA A 111 46.55 7.42 7.50
CA ALA A 111 47.94 7.72 7.15
C ALA A 111 48.13 9.10 6.50
N ALA A 112 47.20 9.54 5.64
CA ALA A 112 47.26 10.87 5.03
C ALA A 112 46.99 12.00 6.04
N LYS A 113 46.09 11.79 7.02
CA LYS A 113 45.88 12.73 8.14
C LYS A 113 47.16 12.87 8.96
N GLU A 114 47.73 11.75 9.38
CA GLU A 114 48.97 11.76 10.17
C GLU A 114 50.15 12.42 9.42
N ALA A 115 50.25 12.19 8.10
CA ALA A 115 51.28 12.83 7.28
C ALA A 115 51.11 14.34 7.18
N LEU A 116 49.87 14.85 7.12
CA LEU A 116 49.58 16.29 7.14
C LEU A 116 49.90 16.90 8.52
N ASP A 117 49.54 16.19 9.59
CA ASP A 117 49.77 16.65 10.96
C ASP A 117 51.27 16.73 11.26
N LYS A 118 52.05 15.74 10.83
CA LYS A 118 53.53 15.77 10.95
C LYS A 118 54.14 17.01 10.29
N ILE A 119 53.71 17.37 9.08
CA ILE A 119 54.20 18.59 8.41
C ILE A 119 53.72 19.85 9.13
N THR A 120 52.48 19.85 9.61
CA THR A 120 51.92 20.99 10.35
C THR A 120 52.69 21.24 11.64
N THR A 121 53.10 20.19 12.35
CA THR A 121 53.96 20.29 13.53
C THR A 121 55.34 20.86 13.19
N LYS A 122 55.98 20.38 12.11
CA LYS A 122 57.28 20.93 11.66
C LYS A 122 57.20 22.42 11.30
N ILE A 123 56.12 22.85 10.64
CA ILE A 123 55.90 24.28 10.34
C ILE A 123 55.86 25.09 11.63
N LYS A 124 55.15 24.62 12.67
CA LYS A 124 55.06 25.31 13.96
C LYS A 124 56.42 25.40 14.65
N GLU A 125 57.21 24.33 14.59
CA GLU A 125 58.56 24.30 15.18
C GLU A 125 59.49 25.31 14.51
N VAL A 126 59.53 25.32 13.17
CA VAL A 126 60.35 26.28 12.41
C VAL A 126 59.86 27.73 12.62
N ASP A 127 58.55 27.96 12.70
CA ASP A 127 57.98 29.29 12.95
C ASP A 127 58.30 29.82 14.36
N GLU A 128 58.36 28.94 15.36
CA GLU A 128 58.83 29.32 16.70
C GLU A 128 60.31 29.68 16.70
N HIS A 129 61.16 28.89 16.03
CA HIS A 129 62.59 29.20 15.89
C HIS A 129 62.82 30.54 15.17
N ARG A 130 62.07 30.80 14.10
CA ARG A 130 62.07 32.09 13.40
C ARG A 130 61.63 33.23 14.31
N SER A 131 60.53 33.06 15.05
CA SER A 131 60.00 34.05 15.97
C SER A 131 60.98 34.35 17.11
N SER A 132 61.71 33.33 17.59
CA SER A 132 62.76 33.47 18.59
C SER A 132 63.94 34.30 18.05
N ALA A 133 64.44 33.98 16.85
CA ALA A 133 65.51 34.73 16.21
C ALA A 133 65.11 36.20 15.94
N GLN A 134 63.86 36.46 15.58
CA GLN A 134 63.33 37.83 15.42
C GLN A 134 63.29 38.59 16.74
N LYS A 135 62.88 37.94 17.84
CA LYS A 135 62.91 38.55 19.18
C LYS A 135 64.35 38.86 19.60
N GLU A 136 65.29 37.96 19.35
CA GLU A 136 66.71 38.15 19.63
C GLU A 136 67.29 39.34 18.84
N LEU A 137 66.97 39.45 17.54
CA LEU A 137 67.36 40.59 16.72
C LEU A 137 66.80 41.91 17.30
N SER A 138 65.52 41.92 17.68
CA SER A 138 64.90 43.11 18.29
C SER A 138 65.52 43.48 19.64
N PHE A 139 66.01 42.49 20.40
CA PHE A 139 66.70 42.71 21.66
C PHE A 139 68.08 43.31 21.45
N VAL A 140 68.86 42.77 20.50
CA VAL A 140 70.18 43.29 20.11
C VAL A 140 70.08 44.72 19.58
N GLU A 141 69.07 45.04 18.78
CA GLU A 141 68.78 46.41 18.31
C GLU A 141 68.45 47.37 19.45
N LYS A 142 67.61 46.96 20.41
CA LYS A 142 67.29 47.76 21.61
C LYS A 142 68.49 47.95 22.52
N TYR A 143 69.33 46.93 22.68
CA TYR A 143 70.55 47.03 23.46
C TYR A 143 71.51 48.04 22.82
N ALA A 144 71.73 47.94 21.51
CA ALA A 144 72.58 48.87 20.77
C ALA A 144 72.09 50.33 20.86
N SER A 145 70.77 50.57 20.74
CA SER A 145 70.21 51.93 20.85
C SER A 145 70.29 52.49 22.27
N THR A 146 70.15 51.65 23.29
CA THR A 146 70.29 52.05 24.71
C THR A 146 71.75 52.40 25.03
N VAL A 147 72.70 51.57 24.58
CA VAL A 147 74.13 51.84 24.71
C VAL A 147 74.48 53.15 24.01
N ALA A 148 74.07 53.32 22.75
CA ALA A 148 74.32 54.56 21.99
C ALA A 148 73.71 55.82 22.65
N SER A 149 72.55 55.69 23.28
CA SER A 149 71.89 56.82 23.98
C SER A 149 72.55 57.13 25.33
N SER A 150 73.01 56.11 26.06
CA SER A 150 73.64 56.25 27.39
C SER A 150 75.02 56.93 27.36
N THR A 151 75.72 56.89 26.22
CA THR A 151 77.05 57.49 26.05
C THR A 151 77.05 59.00 25.82
N SER A 152 75.87 59.64 25.81
CA SER A 152 75.70 61.10 25.74
C SER A 152 75.95 61.84 27.08
N SER A 153 76.25 61.09 28.15
CA SER A 153 76.52 61.59 29.51
C SER A 153 78.04 61.73 29.78
N THR A 154 78.55 62.96 29.64
CA THR A 154 79.78 63.56 30.24
C THR A 154 81.16 62.89 30.05
N THR A 155 81.30 61.71 29.42
CA THR A 155 82.63 61.13 29.11
C THR A 155 82.72 60.66 27.66
N ILE A 156 83.79 61.05 26.95
CA ILE A 156 84.06 60.59 25.60
C ILE A 156 84.38 59.08 25.69
N PRO A 157 83.57 58.19 25.10
CA PRO A 157 83.85 56.76 25.12
C PRO A 157 85.16 56.44 24.40
N ASP A 158 85.92 55.48 24.92
CA ASP A 158 87.18 55.05 24.29
C ASP A 158 86.91 54.51 22.87
N PRO A 159 87.51 55.10 21.81
CA PRO A 159 87.26 54.73 20.41
C PRO A 159 87.42 53.24 20.11
N LYS A 160 88.30 52.54 20.84
CA LYS A 160 88.54 51.11 20.67
C LYS A 160 87.33 50.28 21.14
N THR A 161 86.78 50.60 22.31
CA THR A 161 85.58 49.94 22.86
C THR A 161 84.32 50.17 22.01
N MET A 162 84.19 51.35 21.40
CA MET A 162 83.09 51.65 20.48
C MET A 162 83.19 50.84 19.18
N LYS A 163 84.40 50.67 18.65
CA LYS A 163 84.65 49.82 17.49
C LYS A 163 84.35 48.35 17.78
N ASP A 164 84.84 47.83 18.90
CA ASP A 164 84.65 46.41 19.26
C ASP A 164 83.17 46.06 19.49
N THR A 165 82.40 46.98 20.09
CA THR A 165 80.94 46.81 20.30
C THR A 165 80.15 46.87 19.00
N LEU A 166 80.49 47.77 18.07
CA LEU A 166 79.88 47.84 16.73
C LEU A 166 80.20 46.62 15.88
N ASP A 167 81.45 46.13 15.93
CA ASP A 167 81.88 44.94 15.20
C ASP A 167 81.16 43.68 15.74
N LEU A 168 80.99 43.56 17.06
CA LEU A 168 80.21 42.49 17.69
C LEU A 168 78.72 42.54 17.30
N TYR A 169 78.11 43.73 17.36
CA TYR A 169 76.71 43.95 16.96
C TYR A 169 76.48 43.58 15.49
N ASN A 170 77.33 44.07 14.58
CA ASN A 170 77.21 43.79 13.15
C ASN A 170 77.35 42.29 12.86
N LYS A 171 78.26 41.60 13.57
CA LYS A 171 78.43 40.16 13.46
C LYS A 171 77.19 39.38 13.95
N GLN A 172 76.63 39.75 15.11
CA GLN A 172 75.43 39.11 15.65
C GLN A 172 74.20 39.37 14.77
N ARG A 173 74.04 40.60 14.27
CA ARG A 173 72.95 40.98 13.36
C ARG A 173 73.00 40.21 12.03
N ALA A 174 74.20 40.08 11.43
CA ALA A 174 74.38 39.30 10.21
C ALA A 174 74.01 37.83 10.42
N ALA A 175 74.47 37.22 11.52
CA ALA A 175 74.17 35.83 11.85
C ALA A 175 72.65 35.60 12.07
N LEU A 176 71.97 36.50 12.80
CA LEU A 176 70.53 36.41 13.02
C LEU A 176 69.73 36.63 11.73
N PHE A 177 70.16 37.54 10.87
CA PHE A 177 69.54 37.75 9.56
C PHE A 177 69.66 36.49 8.68
N ASP A 178 70.85 35.89 8.61
CA ASP A 178 71.07 34.66 7.84
C ASP A 178 70.18 33.51 8.37
N ALA A 179 70.09 33.36 9.69
CA ALA A 179 69.21 32.38 10.34
C ALA A 179 67.72 32.62 10.02
N ILE A 180 67.23 33.86 10.13
CA ILE A 180 65.83 34.20 9.81
C ILE A 180 65.52 33.90 8.35
N THR A 181 66.41 34.27 7.41
CA THR A 181 66.20 33.98 5.99
C THR A 181 66.25 32.48 5.68
N ALA A 182 67.03 31.70 6.42
CA ALA A 182 67.03 30.24 6.31
C ALA A 182 65.69 29.66 6.76
N PHE A 183 65.19 30.05 7.94
CA PHE A 183 63.87 29.62 8.41
C PHE A 183 62.72 30.06 7.49
N ASP A 184 62.80 31.26 6.90
CA ASP A 184 61.84 31.72 5.89
C ASP A 184 61.80 30.80 4.66
N ARG A 185 62.96 30.33 4.18
CA ARG A 185 63.03 29.37 3.06
C ARG A 185 62.41 28.03 3.46
N ASP A 186 62.75 27.51 4.64
CA ASP A 186 62.22 26.25 5.16
C ASP A 186 60.70 26.29 5.32
N LEU A 187 60.15 27.39 5.83
CA LEU A 187 58.69 27.59 5.94
C LEU A 187 58.01 27.56 4.57
N VAL A 188 58.61 28.17 3.54
CA VAL A 188 58.07 28.14 2.17
C VAL A 188 58.09 26.72 1.60
N GLU A 189 59.16 25.95 1.83
CA GLU A 189 59.24 24.55 1.38
C GLU A 189 58.23 23.66 2.09
N LEU A 190 58.17 23.73 3.43
CA LEU A 190 57.20 22.99 4.23
C LEU A 190 55.75 23.38 3.88
N ALA A 191 55.48 24.64 3.58
CA ALA A 191 54.16 25.09 3.12
C ALA A 191 53.78 24.44 1.76
N LYS A 192 54.72 24.33 0.81
CA LYS A 192 54.50 23.62 -0.45
C LYS A 192 54.21 22.14 -0.22
N GLU A 193 54.93 21.49 0.69
CA GLU A 193 54.69 20.09 1.03
C GLU A 193 53.33 19.87 1.73
N ARG A 194 52.96 20.76 2.65
CA ARG A 194 51.64 20.74 3.30
C ARG A 194 50.51 20.81 2.28
N VAL A 195 50.60 21.68 1.28
CA VAL A 195 49.61 21.77 0.20
C VAL A 195 49.54 20.46 -0.60
N LYS A 196 50.67 19.82 -0.89
CA LYS A 196 50.70 18.51 -1.57
C LYS A 196 50.01 17.43 -0.74
N LYS A 197 50.30 17.33 0.56
CA LYS A 197 49.66 16.36 1.47
C LYS A 197 48.16 16.65 1.66
N ALA A 198 47.76 17.92 1.76
CA ALA A 198 46.36 18.31 1.85
C ALA A 198 45.55 17.85 0.62
N LYS A 199 46.13 17.94 -0.58
CA LYS A 199 45.50 17.43 -1.81
C LYS A 199 45.34 15.90 -1.80
N VAL A 200 46.29 15.17 -1.21
CA VAL A 200 46.17 13.70 -1.05
C VAL A 200 45.04 13.36 -0.08
N LEU A 201 45.01 14.02 1.08
CA LEU A 201 43.95 13.84 2.07
C LEU A 201 42.55 14.12 1.48
N ASP A 202 42.39 15.20 0.71
CA ASP A 202 41.11 15.53 0.10
C ASP A 202 40.67 14.49 -0.94
N LYS A 203 41.60 13.99 -1.77
CA LYS A 203 41.31 12.90 -2.71
C LYS A 203 40.86 11.62 -2.00
N GLU A 204 41.50 11.26 -0.90
CA GLU A 204 41.12 10.07 -0.12
C GLU A 204 39.77 10.25 0.57
N LYS A 205 39.48 11.44 1.13
CA LYS A 205 38.16 11.78 1.67
C LYS A 205 37.05 11.67 0.62
N GLN A 206 37.29 12.19 -0.58
CA GLN A 206 36.34 12.08 -1.69
C GLN A 206 36.15 10.63 -2.15
N ALA A 207 37.22 9.85 -2.23
CA ALA A 207 37.16 8.43 -2.59
C ALA A 207 36.38 7.62 -1.54
N PHE A 208 36.66 7.83 -0.25
CA PHE A 208 35.93 7.20 0.85
C PHE A 208 34.45 7.59 0.84
N GLY A 209 34.13 8.88 0.69
CA GLY A 209 32.75 9.35 0.59
C GLY A 209 31.99 8.75 -0.61
N LYS A 210 32.64 8.56 -1.75
CA LYS A 210 32.07 7.86 -2.92
C LYS A 210 31.83 6.38 -2.64
N ALA A 211 32.77 5.70 -1.97
CA ALA A 211 32.64 4.29 -1.60
C ALA A 211 31.47 4.07 -0.63
N ILE A 212 31.32 4.91 0.38
CA ILE A 212 30.20 4.85 1.33
C ILE A 212 28.86 5.06 0.60
N ARG A 213 28.76 6.09 -0.26
CA ARG A 213 27.54 6.32 -1.06
C ARG A 213 27.21 5.12 -1.96
N ALA A 214 28.21 4.53 -2.61
CA ALA A 214 28.02 3.34 -3.44
C ALA A 214 27.55 2.13 -2.62
N LYS A 215 28.13 1.90 -1.42
CA LYS A 215 27.71 0.83 -0.50
C LYS A 215 26.27 1.02 -0.03
N VAL A 216 25.88 2.25 0.32
CA VAL A 216 24.51 2.59 0.72
C VAL A 216 23.52 2.38 -0.43
N GLU A 217 23.83 2.84 -1.64
CA GLU A 217 22.96 2.65 -2.81
C GLU A 217 22.85 1.16 -3.21
N ALA A 218 23.94 0.39 -3.11
CA ALA A 218 23.89 -1.05 -3.31
C ALA A 218 23.01 -1.76 -2.28
N ARG A 219 23.11 -1.40 -0.99
CA ARG A 219 22.24 -1.92 0.09
C ARG A 219 20.77 -1.58 -0.18
N LYS A 220 20.45 -0.33 -0.56
CA LYS A 220 19.10 0.07 -0.93
C LYS A 220 18.57 -0.75 -2.11
N LYS A 221 19.37 -0.94 -3.16
CA LYS A 221 18.98 -1.74 -4.34
C LYS A 221 18.73 -3.20 -3.97
N LYS A 222 19.60 -3.80 -3.13
CA LYS A 222 19.43 -5.19 -2.64
C LYS A 222 18.16 -5.34 -1.80
N LYS A 223 17.85 -4.37 -0.94
CA LYS A 223 16.61 -4.34 -0.16
C LYS A 223 15.38 -4.22 -1.06
N ALA A 224 15.42 -3.30 -2.04
CA ALA A 224 14.34 -3.12 -3.01
C ALA A 224 14.06 -4.40 -3.83
N ASP A 225 15.10 -5.06 -4.36
CA ASP A 225 14.95 -6.35 -5.07
C ASP A 225 14.42 -7.46 -4.13
N LYS A 226 14.89 -7.53 -2.88
CA LYS A 226 14.33 -8.49 -1.89
C LYS A 226 12.85 -8.21 -1.62
N ASP A 227 12.48 -6.94 -1.46
CA ASP A 227 11.09 -6.54 -1.21
C ASP A 227 10.19 -6.76 -2.44
N GLU A 228 10.70 -6.52 -3.66
CA GLU A 228 10.02 -6.81 -4.92
C GLU A 228 9.79 -8.32 -5.10
N ARG A 229 10.83 -9.15 -4.90
CA ARG A 229 10.69 -10.61 -4.90
C ARG A 229 9.69 -11.11 -3.87
N LYS A 230 9.67 -10.51 -2.68
CA LYS A 230 8.67 -10.83 -1.64
C LYS A 230 7.26 -10.45 -2.09
N ARG A 231 7.09 -9.30 -2.74
CA ARG A 231 5.79 -8.86 -3.30
C ARG A 231 5.32 -9.80 -4.41
N GLU A 232 6.16 -10.10 -5.40
CA GLU A 232 5.81 -11.05 -6.47
C GLU A 232 5.46 -12.45 -5.92
N LYS A 233 6.24 -12.92 -4.94
CA LYS A 233 5.98 -14.20 -4.27
C LYS A 233 4.65 -14.16 -3.51
N ASN A 234 4.29 -13.02 -2.93
CA ASN A 234 3.02 -12.87 -2.21
C ASN A 234 1.82 -12.69 -3.17
N GLU A 235 1.97 -12.00 -4.31
CA GLU A 235 0.91 -11.85 -5.32
C GLU A 235 0.59 -13.17 -6.04
N LYS A 236 1.60 -14.02 -6.26
CA LYS A 236 1.41 -15.34 -6.88
C LYS A 236 0.84 -16.38 -5.91
N LYS A 237 0.78 -16.10 -4.61
CA LYS A 237 0.20 -17.05 -3.64
C LYS A 237 -1.33 -17.03 -3.84
N PRO A 238 -1.96 -18.19 -4.09
CA PRO A 238 -3.42 -18.25 -4.07
C PRO A 238 -3.89 -17.87 -2.66
N GLU A 239 -4.84 -16.94 -2.57
CA GLU A 239 -5.50 -16.65 -1.32
C GLU A 239 -6.24 -17.91 -0.86
N LYS A 240 -5.79 -18.49 0.25
CA LYS A 240 -6.41 -19.66 0.86
C LYS A 240 -6.99 -19.24 2.20
N SER A 241 -8.20 -19.71 2.50
CA SER A 241 -8.79 -19.54 3.83
C SER A 241 -7.96 -20.28 4.88
N SER A 242 -7.87 -19.73 6.09
CA SER A 242 -7.21 -20.38 7.23
C SER A 242 -7.96 -21.61 7.74
N THR A 243 -9.25 -21.74 7.38
CA THR A 243 -10.12 -22.86 7.72
C THR A 243 -10.80 -23.41 6.49
N VAL A 244 -11.16 -24.69 6.54
CA VAL A 244 -11.90 -25.40 5.48
C VAL A 244 -12.95 -26.31 6.11
N HIS A 245 -14.06 -26.51 5.41
CA HIS A 245 -15.05 -27.50 5.80
C HIS A 245 -14.60 -28.90 5.35
N ARG A 246 -14.85 -29.88 6.20
CA ARG A 246 -14.66 -31.31 5.92
C ARG A 246 -16.02 -31.99 6.01
N VAL A 247 -16.47 -32.56 4.90
CA VAL A 247 -17.75 -33.26 4.81
C VAL A 247 -17.50 -34.76 4.94
N ARG A 248 -18.13 -35.42 5.90
CA ARG A 248 -18.14 -36.88 6.01
C ARG A 248 -19.53 -37.41 5.70
N ILE A 249 -19.58 -38.39 4.82
CA ILE A 249 -20.80 -39.02 4.34
C ILE A 249 -20.71 -40.49 4.70
N THR A 250 -21.73 -41.02 5.37
CA THR A 250 -21.83 -42.44 5.68
C THR A 250 -22.85 -43.06 4.74
N ILE A 251 -22.41 -44.01 3.92
CA ILE A 251 -23.22 -44.69 2.91
C ILE A 251 -23.26 -46.18 3.25
N GLU A 252 -24.47 -46.72 3.35
CA GLU A 252 -24.70 -48.15 3.51
C GLU A 252 -25.12 -48.75 2.18
N LEU A 253 -24.37 -49.77 1.74
CA LEU A 253 -24.75 -50.62 0.63
C LEU A 253 -25.29 -51.93 1.20
N PRO A 254 -26.58 -52.27 0.98
CA PRO A 254 -27.17 -53.51 1.49
C PRO A 254 -26.34 -54.72 1.04
N LEU A 255 -26.15 -55.70 1.94
CA LEU A 255 -25.41 -56.92 1.64
C LEU A 255 -26.10 -57.83 0.60
N SER A 256 -27.35 -57.53 0.23
CA SER A 256 -28.13 -58.36 -0.69
C SER A 256 -27.75 -58.06 -2.15
N ASP A 257 -27.29 -59.11 -2.84
CA ASP A 257 -27.13 -59.28 -4.30
C ASP A 257 -25.76 -59.11 -4.97
N LEU A 258 -24.65 -58.86 -4.25
CA LEU A 258 -23.31 -59.09 -4.87
C LEU A 258 -22.95 -60.59 -4.94
N THR A 259 -23.66 -61.44 -4.19
CA THR A 259 -23.43 -62.89 -4.13
C THR A 259 -24.13 -63.67 -5.26
N ALA A 260 -25.08 -63.07 -5.98
CA ALA A 260 -25.81 -63.77 -7.06
C ALA A 260 -24.99 -63.92 -8.36
N GLN A 261 -23.86 -63.21 -8.51
CA GLN A 261 -22.91 -63.42 -9.61
C GLN A 261 -21.58 -64.08 -9.19
N ALA A 262 -21.38 -64.35 -7.90
CA ALA A 262 -20.16 -64.98 -7.39
C ALA A 262 -20.29 -66.51 -7.31
N SER A 263 -20.67 -67.16 -8.42
CA SER A 263 -20.34 -68.58 -8.61
C SER A 263 -18.96 -68.67 -9.25
N ASN A 264 -17.97 -69.01 -8.42
CA ASN A 264 -16.60 -69.41 -8.76
C ASN A 264 -15.60 -68.28 -9.07
N THR A 265 -15.07 -67.64 -8.03
CA THR A 265 -13.60 -67.52 -7.77
C THR A 265 -13.38 -66.78 -6.44
N GLU A 266 -12.54 -67.34 -5.58
CA GLU A 266 -12.12 -66.73 -4.31
C GLU A 266 -11.35 -65.43 -4.56
N THR A 267 -11.61 -64.43 -3.69
CA THR A 267 -10.83 -63.18 -3.50
C THR A 267 -10.84 -62.14 -4.63
N ALA A 268 -12.01 -61.73 -5.10
CA ALA A 268 -12.19 -60.39 -5.67
C ALA A 268 -13.11 -59.59 -4.76
N GLU A 269 -12.60 -58.53 -4.11
CA GLU A 269 -13.47 -57.57 -3.43
C GLU A 269 -14.41 -56.96 -4.47
N VAL A 270 -15.70 -57.23 -4.36
CA VAL A 270 -16.68 -56.71 -5.30
C VAL A 270 -16.99 -55.27 -4.91
N PHE A 271 -16.66 -54.35 -5.81
CA PHE A 271 -16.93 -52.93 -5.67
C PHE A 271 -18.00 -52.50 -6.66
N GLN A 272 -18.83 -51.56 -6.23
CA GLN A 272 -19.76 -50.87 -7.09
C GLN A 272 -19.30 -49.43 -7.28
N ASP A 273 -19.23 -48.99 -8.54
CA ASP A 273 -18.95 -47.59 -8.85
C ASP A 273 -20.20 -46.73 -8.57
N ALA A 274 -19.93 -45.57 -8.01
CA ALA A 274 -20.92 -44.57 -7.65
C ALA A 274 -20.43 -43.18 -8.05
N THR A 275 -21.38 -42.33 -8.44
CA THR A 275 -21.15 -40.91 -8.69
C THR A 275 -21.91 -40.11 -7.66
N LEU A 276 -21.21 -39.26 -6.91
CA LEU A 276 -21.80 -38.38 -5.91
C LEU A 276 -21.90 -36.96 -6.45
N THR A 277 -23.05 -36.33 -6.25
CA THR A 277 -23.29 -34.92 -6.54
C THR A 277 -23.36 -34.16 -5.23
N LEU A 278 -22.33 -33.34 -4.97
CA LEU A 278 -22.26 -32.42 -3.83
C LEU A 278 -22.81 -31.07 -4.27
N THR A 279 -23.85 -30.58 -3.60
CA THR A 279 -24.45 -29.26 -3.82
C THR A 279 -24.33 -28.43 -2.55
N TYR A 280 -23.93 -27.17 -2.66
CA TYR A 280 -23.88 -26.24 -1.54
C TYR A 280 -24.05 -24.80 -2.01
N THR A 281 -24.37 -23.91 -1.09
CA THR A 281 -24.51 -22.47 -1.37
C THR A 281 -23.48 -21.66 -0.61
N THR A 282 -23.15 -20.49 -1.14
CA THR A 282 -22.23 -19.53 -0.51
C THR A 282 -22.68 -18.10 -0.76
N THR A 283 -22.48 -17.23 0.21
CA THR A 283 -22.75 -15.78 0.11
C THR A 283 -21.58 -15.00 -0.50
N SER A 284 -20.43 -15.65 -0.69
CA SER A 284 -19.19 -15.02 -1.16
C SER A 284 -19.05 -15.00 -2.68
N ALA A 285 -20.13 -15.34 -3.40
CA ALA A 285 -20.23 -15.14 -4.83
C ALA A 285 -21.63 -14.68 -5.20
N SER A 286 -21.69 -13.73 -6.13
CA SER A 286 -22.94 -13.12 -6.57
C SER A 286 -22.77 -12.51 -7.96
N TRP A 287 -23.88 -12.14 -8.58
CA TRP A 287 -23.85 -11.34 -9.80
C TRP A 287 -24.86 -10.20 -9.73
N THR A 288 -24.61 -9.14 -10.48
CA THR A 288 -25.52 -8.00 -10.63
C THR A 288 -25.70 -7.65 -12.11
N PRO A 289 -26.92 -7.33 -12.53
CA PRO A 289 -27.15 -6.81 -13.88
C PRO A 289 -26.57 -5.40 -13.99
N HIS A 290 -25.91 -5.12 -15.11
CA HIS A 290 -25.44 -3.79 -15.47
C HIS A 290 -25.98 -3.45 -16.87
N TYR A 291 -26.54 -2.25 -16.99
CA TYR A 291 -27.11 -1.77 -18.25
C TYR A 291 -26.26 -0.58 -18.71
N ASP A 292 -25.67 -0.71 -19.89
CA ASP A 292 -24.95 0.38 -20.55
C ASP A 292 -25.86 0.94 -21.65
N LEU A 293 -26.37 2.15 -21.42
CA LEU A 293 -27.30 2.84 -22.31
C LEU A 293 -26.56 3.96 -23.04
N ARG A 294 -26.41 3.80 -24.36
CA ARG A 294 -25.92 4.85 -25.24
C ARG A 294 -27.11 5.46 -25.98
N LEU A 295 -27.36 6.75 -25.77
CA LEU A 295 -28.39 7.51 -26.46
C LEU A 295 -27.74 8.53 -27.40
N ASP A 296 -28.18 8.55 -28.65
CA ASP A 296 -27.87 9.61 -29.60
C ASP A 296 -29.19 10.26 -30.01
N THR A 297 -29.36 11.53 -29.63
CA THR A 297 -30.58 12.31 -29.91
C THR A 297 -30.69 12.74 -31.37
N THR A 298 -29.60 12.67 -32.14
CA THR A 298 -29.57 13.07 -33.55
C THR A 298 -29.78 11.89 -34.49
N ASN A 299 -29.36 10.69 -34.08
CA ASN A 299 -29.55 9.44 -34.83
C ASN A 299 -30.10 8.35 -33.91
N PRO A 300 -31.43 8.21 -33.80
CA PRO A 300 -32.04 7.20 -32.93
C PRO A 300 -31.59 5.75 -33.21
N SER A 301 -31.17 5.45 -34.44
CA SER A 301 -30.62 4.15 -34.85
C SER A 301 -29.24 3.82 -34.25
N LEU A 302 -28.51 4.82 -33.75
CA LEU A 302 -27.23 4.64 -33.04
C LEU A 302 -27.40 4.50 -31.53
N SER A 303 -28.65 4.61 -31.04
CA SER A 303 -28.95 4.31 -29.65
C SER A 303 -28.83 2.79 -29.41
N SER A 304 -28.16 2.39 -28.34
CA SER A 304 -27.95 0.99 -27.99
C SER A 304 -28.06 0.78 -26.49
N LEU A 305 -28.69 -0.33 -26.11
CA LEU A 305 -28.75 -0.82 -24.74
C LEU A 305 -27.97 -2.12 -24.68
N THR A 306 -26.80 -2.10 -24.03
CA THR A 306 -26.00 -3.30 -23.83
C THR A 306 -26.28 -3.86 -22.44
N TYR A 307 -26.78 -5.09 -22.40
CA TYR A 307 -26.95 -5.82 -21.15
C TYR A 307 -25.64 -6.53 -20.77
N ARG A 308 -25.12 -6.23 -19.59
CA ARG A 308 -23.91 -6.83 -19.03
C ARG A 308 -24.25 -7.51 -17.70
N ALA A 309 -23.49 -8.55 -17.38
CA ALA A 309 -23.51 -9.18 -16.08
C ALA A 309 -22.17 -8.95 -15.41
N HIS A 310 -22.19 -8.35 -14.22
CA HIS A 310 -21.00 -8.24 -13.39
C HIS A 310 -21.09 -9.32 -12.32
N PHE A 311 -20.15 -10.28 -12.31
CA PHE A 311 -20.10 -11.30 -11.28
C PHE A 311 -18.87 -11.15 -10.40
N THR A 312 -19.00 -11.57 -9.14
CA THR A 312 -17.91 -11.57 -8.17
C THR A 312 -17.79 -12.98 -7.59
N ASN A 313 -16.55 -13.47 -7.48
CA ASN A 313 -16.24 -14.72 -6.80
C ASN A 313 -15.15 -14.44 -5.76
N ARG A 314 -15.50 -14.65 -4.49
CA ARG A 314 -14.60 -14.57 -3.34
C ARG A 314 -14.58 -15.88 -2.54
N THR A 315 -14.97 -16.99 -3.16
CA THR A 315 -15.13 -18.30 -2.51
C THR A 315 -13.80 -19.02 -2.29
N TYR A 316 -12.69 -18.47 -2.79
CA TYR A 316 -11.37 -19.12 -2.88
C TYR A 316 -11.35 -20.40 -3.74
N GLU A 317 -12.38 -20.62 -4.54
CA GLU A 317 -12.48 -21.76 -5.44
C GLU A 317 -12.26 -21.36 -6.90
N THR A 318 -11.62 -22.26 -7.67
CA THR A 318 -11.42 -22.10 -9.10
C THR A 318 -12.53 -22.80 -9.89
N TRP A 319 -13.22 -22.07 -10.75
CA TRP A 319 -14.34 -22.58 -11.57
C TRP A 319 -13.95 -22.74 -13.05
N SER A 320 -12.84 -23.44 -13.33
CA SER A 320 -12.27 -23.54 -14.68
C SER A 320 -13.14 -24.31 -15.68
N GLN A 321 -13.96 -25.26 -15.21
CA GLN A 321 -14.81 -26.11 -16.05
C GLN A 321 -16.31 -25.97 -15.76
N ALA A 322 -16.72 -24.95 -15.00
CA ALA A 322 -18.09 -24.83 -14.54
C ALA A 322 -19.03 -24.25 -15.61
N ALA A 323 -20.19 -24.88 -15.80
CA ALA A 323 -21.31 -24.26 -16.48
C ALA A 323 -21.91 -23.16 -15.59
N ILE A 324 -21.66 -21.90 -15.93
CA ILE A 324 -22.16 -20.73 -15.18
C ILE A 324 -23.55 -20.34 -15.68
N THR A 325 -24.52 -20.29 -14.76
CA THR A 325 -25.88 -19.81 -15.01
C THR A 325 -26.15 -18.57 -14.17
N LEU A 326 -26.65 -17.50 -14.77
CA LEU A 326 -27.06 -16.29 -14.06
C LEU A 326 -28.56 -16.32 -13.80
N SER A 327 -28.96 -16.23 -12.54
CA SER A 327 -30.37 -16.22 -12.15
C SER A 327 -30.71 -14.92 -11.44
N THR A 328 -31.76 -14.23 -11.91
CA THR A 328 -32.33 -13.06 -11.23
C THR A 328 -33.22 -13.44 -10.05
N SER A 329 -33.50 -14.74 -9.87
CA SER A 329 -34.28 -15.23 -8.73
C SER A 329 -33.52 -14.99 -7.43
N GLN A 330 -34.24 -14.67 -6.37
CA GLN A 330 -33.66 -14.76 -5.04
C GLN A 330 -33.66 -16.24 -4.64
N ALA A 331 -32.48 -16.84 -4.51
CA ALA A 331 -32.37 -18.19 -3.95
C ALA A 331 -32.64 -18.23 -2.42
N SER A 332 -32.93 -17.09 -1.79
CA SER A 332 -33.59 -17.04 -0.49
C SER A 332 -35.07 -17.34 -0.69
N PHE A 333 -35.54 -18.45 -0.12
CA PHE A 333 -36.88 -18.46 0.44
C PHE A 333 -36.76 -17.79 1.82
N GLY A 334 -36.91 -16.47 1.90
CA GLY A 334 -37.18 -15.85 3.18
C GLY A 334 -38.56 -16.34 3.58
N GLY A 335 -38.67 -17.03 4.72
CA GLY A 335 -39.95 -17.61 5.17
C GLY A 335 -41.06 -16.57 5.38
N LEU A 336 -42.04 -16.87 6.24
CA LEU A 336 -43.22 -16.02 6.47
C LEU A 336 -42.96 -14.55 6.91
N LYS A 337 -41.71 -14.13 7.10
CA LYS A 337 -41.31 -12.77 7.51
C LYS A 337 -40.66 -11.94 6.38
N GLU A 338 -40.53 -12.46 5.17
CA GLU A 338 -39.95 -11.70 4.06
C GLU A 338 -40.94 -10.64 3.57
N LYS A 339 -40.56 -9.37 3.72
CA LYS A 339 -41.39 -8.22 3.33
C LYS A 339 -41.35 -8.09 1.82
N ILE A 340 -42.53 -8.13 1.17
CA ILE A 340 -42.66 -7.93 -0.28
C ILE A 340 -41.93 -6.64 -0.65
N PRO A 341 -40.96 -6.69 -1.58
CA PRO A 341 -40.25 -5.48 -2.02
C PRO A 341 -41.26 -4.47 -2.56
N GLN A 342 -41.30 -3.29 -1.95
CA GLN A 342 -42.06 -2.16 -2.48
C GLN A 342 -41.21 -1.58 -3.63
N MET A 343 -41.66 -1.73 -4.87
CA MET A 343 -40.97 -1.11 -6.00
C MET A 343 -41.28 0.38 -6.04
N GLU A 344 -40.27 1.21 -5.81
CA GLU A 344 -40.36 2.63 -6.11
C GLU A 344 -40.22 2.82 -7.62
N GLY A 345 -41.23 3.44 -8.25
CA GLY A 345 -41.21 3.71 -9.68
C GLY A 345 -40.03 4.60 -10.06
N TRP A 346 -39.25 4.19 -11.06
CA TRP A 346 -38.17 5.01 -11.60
C TRP A 346 -38.74 6.24 -12.32
N ARG A 347 -38.51 7.42 -11.76
CA ARG A 347 -38.84 8.70 -12.41
C ARG A 347 -37.63 9.16 -13.21
N VAL A 348 -37.59 8.80 -14.49
CA VAL A 348 -36.57 9.29 -15.42
C VAL A 348 -36.98 10.68 -15.91
N THR A 349 -36.14 11.69 -15.66
CA THR A 349 -36.33 13.06 -16.18
C THR A 349 -35.08 13.49 -16.95
N LEU A 350 -35.28 14.16 -18.08
CA LEU A 350 -34.18 14.75 -18.86
C LEU A 350 -33.84 16.12 -18.28
N ALA A 351 -32.75 16.22 -17.51
CA ALA A 351 -32.28 17.47 -16.91
C ALA A 351 -30.97 17.93 -17.57
N LYS A 352 -30.90 19.19 -18.03
CA LYS A 352 -29.70 19.72 -18.72
C LYS A 352 -28.76 20.58 -17.85
N LYS A 353 -29.07 20.87 -16.58
CA LYS A 353 -28.16 21.48 -15.59
C LYS A 353 -28.53 21.07 -14.16
N TRP A 354 -27.56 20.60 -13.38
CA TRP A 354 -27.77 20.13 -11.99
C TRP A 354 -28.04 21.24 -10.97
N ASN A 355 -27.87 22.51 -11.34
CA ASN A 355 -28.13 23.63 -10.45
C ASN A 355 -29.39 24.35 -10.95
N THR A 356 -30.43 24.32 -10.13
CA THR A 356 -31.77 24.94 -10.33
C THR A 356 -32.82 24.00 -10.95
N ILE A 357 -33.26 23.01 -10.18
CA ILE A 357 -34.60 22.47 -10.33
C ILE A 357 -35.35 22.76 -9.03
N SER A 358 -35.94 23.95 -8.93
CA SER A 358 -37.16 24.11 -8.15
C SER A 358 -38.28 23.50 -9.00
N ILE A 359 -38.80 22.36 -8.57
CA ILE A 359 -39.97 21.73 -9.17
C ILE A 359 -41.18 22.58 -8.76
N ALA A 360 -41.36 23.73 -9.43
CA ALA A 360 -42.50 24.60 -9.18
C ALA A 360 -43.64 24.38 -10.19
N ASN A 361 -43.37 23.99 -11.44
CA ASN A 361 -44.41 23.65 -12.43
C ASN A 361 -43.85 22.68 -13.48
N GLY A 362 -44.40 21.47 -13.55
CA GLY A 362 -43.84 20.27 -14.20
C GLY A 362 -43.76 20.24 -15.73
N GLU A 363 -43.49 21.35 -16.41
CA GLU A 363 -43.43 21.39 -17.89
C GLU A 363 -42.05 21.78 -18.47
N ASN A 364 -41.14 22.30 -17.64
CA ASN A 364 -39.94 22.98 -18.14
C ASN A 364 -38.77 22.05 -18.58
N GLY A 365 -39.00 20.74 -18.70
CA GLY A 365 -37.99 19.76 -19.10
C GLY A 365 -38.20 19.13 -20.48
N LEU A 366 -39.29 19.46 -21.18
CA LEU A 366 -39.77 18.69 -22.35
C LEU A 366 -39.34 19.24 -23.71
N TYR A 367 -38.82 20.47 -23.80
CA TYR A 367 -38.51 21.12 -25.08
C TYR A 367 -37.02 21.45 -25.20
N SER A 368 -36.46 21.18 -26.38
CA SER A 368 -35.15 21.69 -26.78
C SER A 368 -35.17 23.22 -26.91
N LEU A 369 -34.00 23.87 -26.86
CA LEU A 369 -33.88 25.33 -26.98
C LEU A 369 -34.48 25.87 -28.28
N ALA A 370 -34.41 25.08 -29.36
CA ALA A 370 -35.02 25.40 -30.65
C ALA A 370 -36.55 25.35 -30.60
N GLU A 371 -37.12 24.32 -29.96
CA GLU A 371 -38.58 24.18 -29.81
C GLU A 371 -39.17 25.23 -28.87
N LEU A 372 -38.43 25.63 -27.82
CA LEU A 372 -38.85 26.66 -26.88
C LEU A 372 -38.83 28.06 -27.53
N ASN A 373 -37.86 28.32 -28.40
CA ASN A 373 -37.83 29.54 -29.21
C ASN A 373 -38.96 29.55 -30.24
N ALA A 374 -39.22 28.44 -30.94
CA ALA A 374 -40.34 28.33 -31.86
C ALA A 374 -41.69 28.53 -31.17
N LYS A 375 -41.86 28.01 -29.94
CA LYS A 375 -43.07 28.23 -29.13
C LYS A 375 -43.19 29.69 -28.67
N LYS A 376 -42.10 30.31 -28.22
CA LYS A 376 -42.09 31.75 -27.86
C LYS A 376 -42.38 32.65 -29.05
N GLU A 377 -41.85 32.32 -30.22
CA GLU A 377 -42.14 33.03 -31.47
C GLU A 377 -43.60 32.86 -31.90
N ALA A 378 -44.18 31.68 -31.68
CA ALA A 378 -45.60 31.44 -31.89
C ALA A 378 -46.48 32.23 -30.91
N GLU A 379 -46.15 32.22 -29.61
CA GLU A 379 -46.87 32.97 -28.56
C GLU A 379 -46.71 34.49 -28.73
N GLN A 380 -45.54 34.98 -29.16
CA GLN A 380 -45.34 36.40 -29.51
C GLN A 380 -46.15 36.82 -30.73
N LYS A 381 -46.29 35.95 -31.73
CA LYS A 381 -47.17 36.20 -32.89
C LYS A 381 -48.65 36.16 -32.51
N GLU A 382 -49.02 35.34 -31.53
CA GLU A 382 -50.41 35.17 -31.11
C GLU A 382 -50.88 36.27 -30.12
N TYR A 383 -49.99 36.75 -29.23
CA TYR A 383 -50.37 37.67 -28.14
C TYR A 383 -49.62 39.01 -28.11
N GLY A 384 -48.63 39.26 -28.97
CA GLY A 384 -48.13 40.60 -29.31
C GLY A 384 -47.76 41.57 -28.16
N ILE A 385 -47.14 41.11 -27.06
CA ILE A 385 -46.75 41.99 -25.93
C ILE A 385 -45.28 41.76 -25.52
N ASP A 386 -44.52 42.86 -25.46
CA ASP A 386 -43.11 42.94 -25.08
C ASP A 386 -42.91 42.72 -23.57
N VAL A 387 -42.07 41.74 -23.18
CA VAL A 387 -41.98 41.17 -21.82
C VAL A 387 -41.02 41.93 -20.88
N VAL A 388 -40.48 43.08 -21.30
CA VAL A 388 -39.45 43.79 -20.50
C VAL A 388 -40.04 44.62 -19.34
N ALA A 389 -41.35 44.92 -19.32
CA ALA A 389 -41.94 45.83 -18.33
C ALA A 389 -42.49 45.18 -17.05
N ARG A 390 -42.54 43.83 -16.94
CA ARG A 390 -43.16 43.16 -15.77
C ARG A 390 -42.24 42.86 -14.58
N HIS A 391 -40.91 42.97 -14.72
CA HIS A 391 -39.97 42.58 -13.66
C HIS A 391 -39.59 43.71 -12.68
N SER A 392 -40.02 44.96 -12.90
CA SER A 392 -39.59 46.09 -12.07
C SER A 392 -40.57 46.49 -10.96
N TRP A 393 -41.81 46.00 -10.96
CA TRP A 393 -42.84 46.44 -9.99
C TRP A 393 -43.07 45.45 -8.84
N GLU A 394 -42.65 44.19 -8.99
CA GLU A 394 -42.92 43.11 -8.02
C GLU A 394 -41.80 42.95 -6.98
N VAL A 395 -40.61 43.51 -7.24
CA VAL A 395 -39.47 43.48 -6.30
C VAL A 395 -39.64 44.51 -5.17
N ASP A 396 -40.19 45.70 -5.46
CA ASP A 396 -40.35 46.77 -4.47
C ASP A 396 -41.44 46.46 -3.41
N GLN A 397 -42.43 45.62 -3.73
CA GLN A 397 -43.45 45.21 -2.75
C GLN A 397 -42.95 44.16 -1.75
N VAL A 398 -41.99 43.30 -2.14
CA VAL A 398 -41.50 42.21 -1.30
C VAL A 398 -40.49 42.71 -0.25
N ASP A 399 -39.70 43.73 -0.58
CA ASP A 399 -38.74 44.33 0.36
C ASP A 399 -39.43 45.15 1.47
N HIS A 400 -40.57 45.78 1.16
CA HIS A 400 -41.32 46.55 2.17
C HIS A 400 -42.01 45.63 3.20
N LEU A 401 -42.49 44.45 2.77
CA LEU A 401 -43.05 43.43 3.65
C LEU A 401 -41.98 42.72 4.52
N HIS A 402 -40.77 42.53 4.00
CA HIS A 402 -39.66 41.91 4.76
C HIS A 402 -39.10 42.83 5.87
N GLN A 403 -39.09 44.15 5.68
CA GLN A 403 -38.66 45.08 6.74
C GLN A 403 -39.66 45.15 7.91
N GLN A 404 -40.97 45.09 7.63
CA GLN A 404 -42.00 45.11 8.69
C GLN A 404 -42.00 43.81 9.53
N SER A 405 -41.74 42.65 8.91
CA SER A 405 -41.66 41.36 9.61
C SER A 405 -40.43 41.25 10.54
N ARG A 406 -39.28 41.81 10.13
CA ARG A 406 -38.05 41.79 10.95
C ARG A 406 -38.13 42.67 12.20
N HIS A 407 -38.87 43.77 12.17
CA HIS A 407 -39.12 44.59 13.36
C HIS A 407 -40.06 43.91 14.36
N HIS A 408 -41.03 43.13 13.88
CA HIS A 408 -41.98 42.40 14.75
C HIS A 408 -41.31 41.21 15.47
N LEU A 409 -40.44 40.47 14.77
CA LEU A 409 -39.70 39.32 15.33
C LEU A 409 -38.61 39.73 16.35
N ARG A 410 -38.04 40.93 16.24
CA ARG A 410 -37.07 41.44 17.24
C ARG A 410 -37.75 41.86 18.55
N ALA A 411 -38.96 42.42 18.48
CA ALA A 411 -39.72 42.82 19.66
C ALA A 411 -40.31 41.63 20.46
N GLN A 412 -40.58 40.49 19.81
CA GLN A 412 -41.06 39.28 20.49
C GLN A 412 -39.95 38.49 21.20
N ARG A 413 -38.70 38.61 20.74
CA ARG A 413 -37.57 37.84 21.30
C ARG A 413 -37.03 38.40 22.62
N ASP A 414 -37.26 39.69 22.90
CA ASP A 414 -36.83 40.36 24.12
C ASP A 414 -37.86 40.21 25.29
N PHE A 415 -38.98 39.52 25.05
CA PHE A 415 -40.06 39.34 26.05
C PHE A 415 -40.16 37.91 26.64
N GLU A 416 -39.43 36.92 26.13
CA GLU A 416 -39.60 35.49 26.51
C GLU A 416 -38.54 34.88 27.46
N HIS A 417 -37.61 35.66 28.02
CA HIS A 417 -36.64 35.13 28.99
C HIS A 417 -36.48 35.99 30.25
N PRO A 418 -37.25 35.74 31.33
CA PRO A 418 -36.92 36.25 32.67
C PRO A 418 -35.81 35.39 33.32
N PRO A 419 -34.93 36.00 34.16
CA PRO A 419 -33.80 35.30 34.78
C PRO A 419 -34.23 34.42 35.97
N LEU A 420 -33.79 33.15 35.97
CA LEU A 420 -33.98 32.23 37.09
C LEU A 420 -32.88 32.42 38.16
N LEU A 421 -33.31 32.91 39.32
CA LEU A 421 -32.63 32.88 40.62
C LEU A 421 -32.86 31.54 41.32
N VAL A 422 -31.81 30.78 41.66
CA VAL A 422 -31.57 29.93 42.87
C VAL A 422 -30.08 29.52 42.78
N GLY A 423 -29.18 29.55 43.76
CA GLY A 423 -29.27 29.63 45.22
C GLY A 423 -28.41 28.53 45.85
N LYS A 424 -27.10 28.78 46.01
CA LYS A 424 -26.26 28.51 47.19
C LYS A 424 -24.79 28.83 46.89
#